data_AF-A0AB38MQM1-F1
#
_entry.id   AF-A0AB38MQM1-F1
#
_cell.length_a   1.000
_cell.length_b   1.000
_cell.length_c   1.000
_cell.angle_alpha   90.00
_cell.angle_beta   90.00
_cell.angle_gamma   90.00
#
_symmetry.space_group_name_H-M   'P 1'
#
loop_
_entity.id
_entity.type
_entity.pdbx_description
1 polymer ?
#
loop_
_entity_poly.entity_id
_entity_poly.type
_entity_poly.pdbx_seq_one_letter_code
_entity_poly.pdbx_strand_id
1 'polypeptide(L)'
;MNRNSRRKARSLDLGVGFDDNDFKLHRSWHSRLSSFKYLPTNRYSITYATIGFLIFALSLTKFLMWYLNPDKNPLPWRTYCQDTLSFPHELADSLAPVTILVGVMSIDRSAERRNVIRQTYARKASPRDGTHVQVIFFIARSRPSLRHAIHLEQETFGDLVVLDMKENMNSGKTFEFFNWASKHAWIPDPATLPSHLISYPSAYNHQDTNAHERVIQQPNEDGFDVKLDNLRKEYQRGYQRDHHDINNDDPSQHISNYVPGTGVKYKRPDFVVKADDDSFIILGELERHLRILPKKLVYWGYLIKNRFMGGQAYALSFDLVEWIASNNFTRGHQIGAEDNLTARWMKHHPKANEINWVSERCWIYNHPRTHTVYSHGFLFPSEVTRVKEEAIPGSVSIDEQIRRGQGNRNHSEAYSTVFKWGKEYEEPRKHLSVVDRVAALVEGADESLNSEEKKHGVVGLPRQSLSERYEGRPWGGTIIVHFIKRHEWFYETALAFLTDWSLIPHSKPIASKNYWTKTNALHNKDDDFDRQRGYRLIDITDGADVYRFRTSLEPFPTN
;
A
#
# COMPACT_ATOMS: atom_id res chain seq x y z
N MET A 1 -46.93 12.20 -55.75
CA MET A 1 -47.93 11.34 -56.41
C MET A 1 -47.22 10.19 -57.12
N ASN A 2 -47.44 8.98 -56.62
CA ASN A 2 -47.56 7.70 -57.33
C ASN A 2 -47.87 7.86 -58.85
N ARG A 3 -47.49 7.02 -59.82
CA ARG A 3 -47.00 5.64 -59.85
C ARG A 3 -46.90 5.26 -61.34
N ASN A 4 -46.29 4.10 -61.60
CA ASN A 4 -46.58 3.16 -62.69
C ASN A 4 -45.63 3.19 -63.91
N SER A 5 -44.66 2.29 -64.05
CA SER A 5 -44.67 0.81 -64.05
C SER A 5 -45.27 0.18 -65.30
N ARG A 6 -44.50 -0.68 -65.97
CA ARG A 6 -44.73 -2.15 -66.11
C ARG A 6 -43.68 -2.73 -67.10
N ARG A 7 -42.83 -3.67 -66.65
CA ARG A 7 -42.92 -5.17 -66.78
C ARG A 7 -42.69 -5.63 -68.24
N LYS A 8 -41.89 -6.65 -68.59
CA LYS A 8 -41.48 -7.91 -67.91
C LYS A 8 -40.45 -8.65 -68.81
N ALA A 9 -39.39 -9.25 -68.25
CA ALA A 9 -38.69 -10.49 -68.67
C ALA A 9 -37.59 -10.81 -67.63
N ARG A 10 -37.70 -11.88 -66.80
CA ARG A 10 -36.98 -13.18 -66.88
C ARG A 10 -35.46 -13.04 -67.12
N SER A 11 -34.51 -13.72 -66.47
CA SER A 11 -34.33 -14.54 -65.25
C SER A 11 -32.88 -15.06 -65.34
N LEU A 12 -32.25 -15.38 -64.21
CA LEU A 12 -30.99 -16.14 -64.04
C LEU A 12 -29.70 -15.29 -64.20
N ASP A 13 -28.97 -15.03 -63.12
CA ASP A 13 -27.91 -15.89 -62.54
C ASP A 13 -26.78 -16.11 -63.54
N LEU A 14 -25.57 -15.61 -63.23
CA LEU A 14 -24.25 -16.17 -63.59
C LEU A 14 -23.10 -15.17 -63.32
N GLY A 15 -22.27 -15.52 -62.35
CA GLY A 15 -20.82 -15.55 -62.53
C GLY A 15 -20.06 -14.22 -62.51
N VAL A 16 -19.81 -13.67 -61.32
CA VAL A 16 -18.54 -12.96 -61.10
C VAL A 16 -17.47 -14.03 -60.95
N GLY A 17 -16.56 -14.10 -61.91
CA GLY A 17 -15.48 -15.06 -61.98
C GLY A 17 -14.65 -15.05 -60.70
N PHE A 18 -14.70 -16.18 -59.98
CA PHE A 18 -13.78 -16.50 -58.91
C PHE A 18 -12.41 -16.76 -59.55
N ASP A 19 -11.40 -16.04 -59.11
CA ASP A 19 -10.03 -16.16 -59.60
C ASP A 19 -9.47 -17.53 -59.19
N ASP A 20 -9.29 -18.43 -60.17
CA ASP A 20 -8.75 -19.80 -60.01
C ASP A 20 -7.33 -19.83 -59.40
N ASN A 21 -6.71 -18.67 -59.19
CA ASN A 21 -5.41 -18.51 -58.58
C ASN A 21 -5.44 -18.56 -57.04
N ASP A 22 -6.56 -18.22 -56.39
CA ASP A 22 -6.61 -18.14 -54.92
C ASP A 22 -6.78 -19.52 -54.26
N PHE A 23 -7.51 -20.44 -54.92
CA PHE A 23 -7.61 -21.84 -54.50
C PHE A 23 -6.29 -22.62 -54.68
N LYS A 24 -5.44 -22.24 -55.65
CA LYS A 24 -4.14 -22.88 -55.86
C LYS A 24 -3.11 -22.49 -54.79
N LEU A 25 -3.18 -21.27 -54.27
CA LEU A 25 -2.31 -20.80 -53.19
C LEU A 25 -2.60 -21.51 -51.86
N HIS A 26 -3.88 -21.75 -51.53
CA HIS A 26 -4.25 -22.49 -50.32
C HIS A 26 -3.92 -23.98 -50.40
N ARG A 27 -4.08 -24.62 -51.57
CA ARG A 27 -3.71 -26.04 -51.80
C ARG A 27 -2.19 -26.25 -51.79
N SER A 28 -1.44 -25.27 -52.29
CA SER A 28 0.04 -25.25 -52.31
C SER A 28 0.64 -25.26 -50.91
N TRP A 29 0.07 -24.51 -49.97
CA TRP A 29 0.55 -24.52 -48.58
C TRP A 29 0.31 -25.85 -47.88
N HIS A 30 -0.88 -26.46 -48.05
CA HIS A 30 -1.18 -27.78 -47.50
C HIS A 30 -0.37 -28.90 -48.16
N SER A 31 -0.15 -28.86 -49.48
CA SER A 31 0.65 -29.86 -50.18
C SER A 31 2.14 -29.74 -49.84
N ARG A 32 2.64 -28.50 -49.63
CA ARG A 32 4.02 -28.24 -49.19
C ARG A 32 4.26 -28.64 -47.74
N LEU A 33 3.25 -28.56 -46.87
CA LEU A 33 3.33 -29.13 -45.52
C LEU A 33 3.33 -30.67 -45.57
N SER A 34 2.51 -31.29 -46.42
CA SER A 34 2.50 -32.76 -46.56
C SER A 34 3.76 -33.36 -47.21
N SER A 35 4.60 -32.55 -47.86
CA SER A 35 5.85 -33.00 -48.51
C SER A 35 7.10 -32.84 -47.66
N PHE A 36 6.99 -32.28 -46.45
CA PHE A 36 8.09 -32.30 -45.48
C PHE A 36 8.29 -33.73 -44.96
N LYS A 37 9.46 -34.29 -45.25
CA LYS A 37 9.90 -35.66 -44.90
C LYS A 37 9.80 -36.00 -43.40
N TYR A 38 9.59 -35.00 -42.54
CA TYR A 38 9.52 -35.12 -41.08
C TYR A 38 8.11 -34.90 -40.51
N LEU A 39 7.10 -34.64 -41.35
CA LEU A 39 5.72 -34.52 -40.89
C LEU A 39 5.06 -35.91 -40.87
N PRO A 40 4.61 -36.40 -39.70
CA PRO A 40 4.03 -37.72 -39.58
C PRO A 40 2.74 -37.83 -40.39
N THR A 41 2.67 -38.82 -41.29
CA THR A 41 1.46 -39.09 -42.10
C THR A 41 0.50 -40.07 -41.42
N ASN A 42 1.00 -40.83 -40.43
CA ASN A 42 0.20 -41.76 -39.63
C ASN A 42 -0.53 -41.00 -38.51
N ARG A 43 -1.84 -41.22 -38.38
CA ARG A 43 -2.68 -40.65 -37.30
C ARG A 43 -2.06 -40.79 -35.92
N TYR A 44 -1.44 -41.92 -35.60
CA TYR A 44 -0.80 -42.14 -34.30
C TYR A 44 0.45 -41.28 -34.14
N SER A 45 1.28 -41.15 -35.18
CA SER A 45 2.48 -40.31 -35.15
C SER A 45 2.15 -38.82 -35.08
N ILE A 46 1.04 -38.37 -35.69
CA ILE A 46 0.49 -37.02 -35.50
C ILE A 46 0.08 -36.83 -34.03
N THR A 47 -0.67 -37.78 -33.46
CA THR A 47 -1.10 -37.72 -32.06
C THR A 47 0.09 -37.71 -31.08
N TYR A 48 1.13 -38.52 -31.30
CA TYR A 48 2.31 -38.50 -30.44
C TYR A 48 3.11 -37.20 -30.58
N ALA A 49 3.23 -36.65 -31.79
CA ALA A 49 3.89 -35.36 -32.02
C ALA A 49 3.13 -34.21 -31.34
N THR A 50 1.79 -34.19 -31.41
CA THR A 50 0.99 -33.18 -30.72
C THR A 50 1.06 -33.31 -29.21
N ILE A 51 1.02 -34.54 -28.66
CA ILE A 51 1.23 -34.78 -27.22
C ILE A 51 2.63 -34.31 -26.78
N GLY A 52 3.68 -34.66 -27.54
CA GLY A 52 5.05 -34.24 -27.27
C GLY A 52 5.21 -32.72 -27.29
N PHE A 53 4.61 -32.05 -28.27
CA PHE A 53 4.59 -30.58 -28.34
C PHE A 53 3.83 -29.96 -27.16
N LEU A 54 2.69 -30.52 -26.75
CA LEU A 54 1.94 -30.05 -25.58
C LEU A 54 2.75 -30.22 -24.29
N ILE A 55 3.41 -31.36 -24.09
CA ILE A 55 4.29 -31.59 -22.93
C ILE A 55 5.45 -30.60 -22.95
N PHE A 56 6.10 -30.40 -24.10
CA PHE A 56 7.18 -29.42 -24.23
C PHE A 56 6.70 -28.00 -23.93
N ALA A 57 5.57 -27.58 -24.51
CA ALA A 57 5.00 -26.25 -24.29
C ALA A 57 4.62 -26.02 -22.81
N LEU A 58 3.99 -27.02 -22.17
CA LEU A 58 3.66 -26.96 -20.74
C LEU A 58 4.91 -26.94 -19.87
N SER A 59 5.91 -27.77 -20.19
CA SER A 59 7.19 -27.81 -19.47
C SER A 59 7.95 -26.49 -19.60
N LEU A 60 8.07 -25.96 -20.82
CA LEU A 60 8.68 -24.65 -21.07
C LEU A 60 7.93 -23.54 -20.34
N THR A 61 6.60 -23.56 -20.35
CA THR A 61 5.79 -22.58 -19.62
C THR A 61 6.06 -22.66 -18.13
N LYS A 62 6.08 -23.86 -17.54
CA LYS A 62 6.41 -24.06 -16.12
C LYS A 62 7.83 -23.63 -15.78
N PHE A 63 8.79 -23.95 -16.65
CA PHE A 63 10.17 -23.53 -16.52
C PHE A 63 10.28 -22.00 -16.56
N LEU A 64 9.65 -21.34 -17.53
CA LEU A 64 9.67 -19.88 -17.64
C LEU A 64 8.98 -19.23 -16.44
N MET A 65 7.82 -19.74 -16.02
CA MET A 65 7.14 -19.27 -14.81
C MET A 65 8.05 -19.37 -13.58
N TRP A 66 8.77 -20.49 -13.41
CA TRP A 66 9.69 -20.68 -12.28
C TRP A 66 10.96 -19.82 -12.41
N TYR A 67 11.58 -19.78 -13.59
CA TYR A 67 12.84 -19.08 -13.84
C TYR A 67 12.69 -17.56 -13.74
N LEU A 68 11.58 -17.04 -14.28
CA LEU A 68 11.24 -15.62 -14.24
C LEU A 68 10.53 -15.22 -12.94
N ASN A 69 10.21 -16.17 -12.05
CA ASN A 69 9.59 -15.84 -10.77
C ASN A 69 10.55 -14.97 -9.95
N PRO A 70 10.21 -13.69 -9.72
CA PRO A 70 11.04 -12.80 -8.92
C PRO A 70 11.15 -13.24 -7.45
N ASP A 71 10.17 -14.00 -6.98
CA ASP A 71 9.94 -14.34 -5.59
C ASP A 71 10.34 -15.79 -5.27
N LYS A 72 11.26 -16.34 -6.08
CA LYS A 72 11.80 -17.72 -5.92
C LYS A 72 12.63 -17.92 -4.65
N ASN A 73 13.09 -16.82 -4.05
CA ASN A 73 13.82 -16.80 -2.79
C ASN A 73 13.07 -15.87 -1.83
N PRO A 74 13.13 -16.15 -0.52
CA PRO A 74 12.55 -15.25 0.47
C PRO A 74 13.32 -13.92 0.53
N LEU A 75 12.61 -12.86 0.90
CA LEU A 75 13.17 -11.52 1.01
C LEU A 75 13.90 -11.35 2.36
N PRO A 76 15.13 -10.82 2.40
CA PRO A 76 15.89 -10.61 3.63
C PRO A 76 15.45 -9.32 4.36
N TRP A 77 14.22 -9.30 4.87
CA TRP A 77 13.65 -8.11 5.51
C TRP A 77 14.43 -7.68 6.77
N ARG A 78 15.01 -8.64 7.52
CA ARG A 78 15.81 -8.34 8.72
C ARG A 78 17.04 -7.51 8.36
N THR A 79 17.75 -7.88 7.29
CA THR A 79 18.87 -7.09 6.77
C THR A 79 18.46 -5.67 6.41
N TYR A 80 17.28 -5.49 5.80
CA TYR A 80 16.79 -4.12 5.53
C TYR A 80 16.61 -3.31 6.81
N CYS A 81 16.10 -3.91 7.87
CA CYS A 81 15.97 -3.25 9.16
C CYS A 81 17.32 -3.00 9.86
N GLN A 82 18.29 -3.89 9.69
CA GLN A 82 19.64 -3.73 10.23
C GLN A 82 20.38 -2.58 9.56
N ASP A 83 20.29 -2.48 8.23
CA ASP A 83 20.93 -1.44 7.42
C ASP A 83 20.22 -0.08 7.56
N THR A 84 18.97 -0.07 8.03
CA THR A 84 18.20 1.17 8.18
C THR A 84 18.73 2.00 9.36
N LEU A 85 19.15 3.22 9.08
CA LEU A 85 19.51 4.20 10.11
C LEU A 85 18.30 4.49 11.01
N SER A 86 18.56 4.74 12.29
CA SER A 86 17.50 5.13 13.22
C SER A 86 16.88 6.45 12.77
N PHE A 87 15.55 6.52 12.77
CA PHE A 87 14.83 7.71 12.33
C PHE A 87 15.16 8.91 13.23
N PRO A 88 15.53 10.09 12.67
CA PRO A 88 15.93 11.25 13.46
C PRO A 88 14.71 11.98 14.03
N HIS A 89 14.12 11.41 15.08
CA HIS A 89 12.88 11.91 15.68
C HIS A 89 12.97 13.38 16.10
N GLU A 90 13.99 13.74 16.86
CA GLU A 90 14.19 15.10 17.37
C GLU A 90 14.26 16.12 16.24
N LEU A 91 14.95 15.78 15.14
CA LEU A 91 15.01 16.64 13.97
C LEU A 91 13.60 16.84 13.39
N ALA A 92 12.86 15.74 13.14
CA ALA A 92 11.51 15.80 12.59
C ALA A 92 10.55 16.61 13.49
N ASP A 93 10.63 16.45 14.81
CA ASP A 93 9.82 17.18 15.78
C ASP A 93 10.16 18.68 15.83
N SER A 94 11.42 19.01 15.54
CA SER A 94 11.89 20.38 15.52
C SER A 94 11.56 21.15 14.23
N LEU A 95 11.10 20.44 13.19
CA LEU A 95 10.71 21.00 11.90
C LEU A 95 9.21 21.28 11.84
N ALA A 96 8.82 22.31 11.08
CA ALA A 96 7.41 22.59 10.82
C ALA A 96 6.77 21.43 10.03
N PRO A 97 5.49 21.09 10.32
CA PRO A 97 4.76 20.07 9.57
C PRO A 97 4.70 20.36 8.06
N VAL A 98 4.61 19.30 7.26
CA VAL A 98 4.45 19.39 5.80
C VAL A 98 3.01 19.12 5.37
N THR A 99 2.59 19.68 4.24
CA THR A 99 1.26 19.41 3.67
C THR A 99 1.30 18.21 2.73
N ILE A 100 0.40 17.24 2.94
CA ILE A 100 0.38 15.98 2.20
C ILE A 100 -1.02 15.67 1.68
N LEU A 101 -1.12 15.45 0.38
CA LEU A 101 -2.30 14.83 -0.24
C LEU A 101 -2.05 13.33 -0.42
N VAL A 102 -2.85 12.48 0.22
CA VAL A 102 -2.89 11.04 -0.01
C VAL A 102 -4.06 10.70 -0.94
N GLY A 103 -3.75 10.41 -2.19
CA GLY A 103 -4.70 9.91 -3.18
C GLY A 103 -4.80 8.40 -3.16
N VAL A 104 -5.91 7.88 -2.65
CA VAL A 104 -6.19 6.43 -2.60
C VAL A 104 -6.94 6.01 -3.86
N MET A 105 -6.31 5.21 -4.70
CA MET A 105 -6.91 4.66 -5.91
C MET A 105 -7.95 3.60 -5.53
N SER A 106 -9.21 3.81 -5.94
CA SER A 106 -10.31 2.90 -5.66
C SER A 106 -11.23 2.76 -6.87
N ILE A 107 -12.28 1.95 -6.79
CA ILE A 107 -13.24 1.73 -7.90
C ILE A 107 -14.68 1.95 -7.42
N ASP A 108 -15.60 2.21 -8.34
CA ASP A 108 -16.99 2.56 -7.99
C ASP A 108 -17.69 1.58 -7.01
N ARG A 109 -17.47 0.26 -7.15
CA ARG A 109 -18.02 -0.78 -6.25
C ARG A 109 -17.42 -0.85 -4.85
N SER A 110 -16.22 -0.33 -4.64
CA SER A 110 -15.47 -0.49 -3.38
C SER A 110 -15.89 0.47 -2.27
N ALA A 111 -17.17 0.84 -2.19
CA ALA A 111 -17.68 1.78 -1.19
C ALA A 111 -17.45 1.28 0.24
N GLU A 112 -17.63 -0.02 0.49
CA GLU A 112 -17.37 -0.63 1.80
C GLU A 112 -15.89 -0.50 2.19
N ARG A 113 -14.96 -0.77 1.25
CA ARG A 113 -13.52 -0.63 1.50
C ARG A 113 -13.16 0.80 1.87
N ARG A 114 -13.65 1.77 1.09
CA ARG A 114 -13.45 3.20 1.38
C ARG A 114 -13.98 3.57 2.76
N ASN A 115 -15.16 3.08 3.12
CA ASN A 115 -15.72 3.31 4.44
C ASN A 115 -14.90 2.67 5.58
N VAL A 116 -14.34 1.49 5.38
CA VAL A 116 -13.40 0.87 6.35
C VAL A 116 -12.14 1.74 6.51
N ILE A 117 -11.60 2.29 5.42
CA ILE A 117 -10.46 3.22 5.47
C ILE A 117 -10.82 4.48 6.27
N ARG A 118 -11.98 5.10 5.99
CA ARG A 118 -12.51 6.24 6.75
C ARG A 118 -12.66 5.93 8.23
N GLN A 119 -13.09 4.73 8.60
CA GLN A 119 -13.31 4.35 10.00
C GLN A 119 -12.02 3.94 10.73
N THR A 120 -10.94 3.67 9.99
CA THR A 120 -9.65 3.25 10.54
C THR A 120 -8.62 4.39 10.46
N TYR A 121 -7.64 4.31 9.56
CA TYR A 121 -6.52 5.25 9.55
C TYR A 121 -6.89 6.65 9.03
N ALA A 122 -8.01 6.81 8.30
CA ALA A 122 -8.41 8.09 7.71
C ALA A 122 -9.51 8.84 8.49
N ARG A 123 -9.80 8.45 9.75
CA ARG A 123 -10.93 8.98 10.56
C ARG A 123 -10.96 10.50 10.75
N LYS A 124 -9.82 11.18 10.63
CA LYS A 124 -9.68 12.64 10.75
C LYS A 124 -8.79 13.22 9.65
N ALA A 125 -8.83 12.62 8.47
CA ALA A 125 -8.02 13.03 7.34
C ALA A 125 -8.88 13.42 6.14
N SER A 126 -10.19 13.61 6.30
CA SER A 126 -11.02 14.14 5.21
C SER A 126 -10.65 15.62 4.96
N PRO A 127 -10.77 16.14 3.74
CA PRO A 127 -10.68 17.58 3.48
C PRO A 127 -11.60 18.42 4.39
N ARG A 128 -12.71 17.85 4.87
CA ARG A 128 -13.63 18.51 5.82
C ARG A 128 -13.08 18.68 7.22
N ASP A 129 -12.13 17.84 7.62
CA ASP A 129 -11.48 17.92 8.93
C ASP A 129 -10.46 19.06 8.98
N GLY A 130 -10.07 19.63 7.82
CA GLY A 130 -9.19 20.79 7.74
C GLY A 130 -7.76 20.51 8.18
N THR A 131 -7.30 19.26 8.11
CA THR A 131 -5.95 18.84 8.49
C THR A 131 -4.94 19.07 7.36
N HIS A 132 -3.65 19.12 7.71
CA HIS A 132 -2.55 19.26 6.75
C HIS A 132 -2.16 17.95 6.05
N VAL A 133 -2.66 16.81 6.52
CA VAL A 133 -2.62 15.53 5.82
C VAL A 133 -4.05 15.17 5.45
N GLN A 134 -4.33 15.04 4.16
CA GLN A 134 -5.66 14.73 3.66
C GLN A 134 -5.67 13.44 2.86
N VAL A 135 -6.68 12.60 3.07
CA VAL A 135 -6.93 11.37 2.33
C VAL A 135 -8.12 11.60 1.41
N ILE A 136 -7.91 11.43 0.11
CA ILE A 136 -8.94 11.57 -0.92
C ILE A 136 -8.96 10.30 -1.77
N PHE A 137 -10.15 9.75 -1.99
CA PHE A 137 -10.35 8.61 -2.86
C PHE A 137 -10.50 9.05 -4.32
N PHE A 138 -9.84 8.34 -5.23
CA PHE A 138 -9.91 8.59 -6.66
C PHE A 138 -10.49 7.36 -7.38
N ILE A 139 -11.61 7.55 -8.04
CA ILE A 139 -12.25 6.55 -8.89
C ILE A 139 -12.35 7.08 -10.33
N ALA A 140 -12.38 6.20 -11.33
CA ALA A 140 -12.73 6.63 -12.68
C ALA A 140 -14.26 6.79 -12.84
N ARG A 141 -14.71 7.11 -14.05
CA ARG A 141 -16.13 7.30 -14.36
C ARG A 141 -16.95 6.07 -13.94
N SER A 142 -17.81 6.26 -12.96
CA SER A 142 -18.69 5.23 -12.40
C SER A 142 -19.69 4.65 -13.42
N ARG A 143 -20.06 3.38 -13.20
CA ARG A 143 -21.13 2.71 -13.96
C ARG A 143 -22.47 3.43 -13.76
N PRO A 144 -23.34 3.53 -14.78
CA PRO A 144 -24.64 4.20 -14.68
C PRO A 144 -25.48 3.76 -13.48
N SER A 145 -25.46 2.47 -13.13
CA SER A 145 -26.20 1.89 -12.01
C SER A 145 -25.71 2.35 -10.63
N LEU A 146 -24.45 2.79 -10.51
CA LEU A 146 -23.84 3.22 -9.25
C LEU A 146 -23.70 4.74 -9.14
N ARG A 147 -23.99 5.51 -10.21
CA ARG A 147 -23.83 6.98 -10.22
C ARG A 147 -24.53 7.68 -9.05
N HIS A 148 -25.76 7.26 -8.74
CA HIS A 148 -26.51 7.86 -7.64
C HIS A 148 -25.85 7.58 -6.29
N ALA A 149 -25.45 6.33 -6.04
CA ALA A 149 -24.75 5.95 -4.81
C ALA A 149 -23.39 6.66 -4.66
N ILE A 150 -22.62 6.78 -5.76
CA ILE A 150 -21.36 7.53 -5.78
C ILE A 150 -21.59 9.01 -5.48
N HIS A 151 -22.61 9.62 -6.07
CA HIS A 151 -22.91 11.03 -5.80
C HIS A 151 -23.31 11.24 -4.34
N LEU A 152 -24.14 10.36 -3.77
CA LEU A 152 -24.46 10.39 -2.33
C LEU A 152 -23.21 10.23 -1.47
N GLU A 153 -22.28 9.34 -1.84
CA GLU A 153 -21.01 9.18 -1.13
C GLU A 153 -20.15 10.45 -1.19
N GLN A 154 -20.03 11.08 -2.37
CA GLN A 154 -19.31 12.35 -2.54
C GLN A 154 -19.90 13.46 -1.65
N GLU A 155 -21.23 13.63 -1.67
CA GLU A 155 -21.93 14.63 -0.85
C GLU A 155 -21.85 14.33 0.65
N THR A 156 -21.84 13.05 1.03
CA THR A 156 -21.81 12.64 2.44
C THR A 156 -20.43 12.89 3.06
N PHE A 157 -19.34 12.52 2.38
CA PHE A 157 -18.00 12.50 2.98
C PHE A 157 -17.07 13.62 2.48
N GLY A 158 -17.30 14.16 1.28
CA GLY A 158 -16.48 15.23 0.70
C GLY A 158 -15.04 14.84 0.36
N ASP A 159 -14.74 13.55 0.29
CA ASP A 159 -13.39 13.00 0.14
C ASP A 159 -13.25 12.06 -1.09
N LEU A 160 -14.17 12.16 -2.06
CA LEU A 160 -14.22 11.29 -3.24
C LEU A 160 -14.20 12.11 -4.53
N VAL A 161 -13.20 11.87 -5.37
CA VAL A 161 -13.02 12.47 -6.69
C VAL A 161 -13.28 11.44 -7.78
N VAL A 162 -14.12 11.81 -8.74
CA VAL A 162 -14.40 11.02 -9.95
C VAL A 162 -13.62 11.61 -11.11
N LEU A 163 -12.64 10.86 -11.60
CA LEU A 163 -11.84 11.22 -12.77
C LEU A 163 -12.63 10.95 -14.06
N ASP A 164 -12.61 11.89 -15.00
CA ASP A 164 -13.34 11.76 -16.27
C ASP A 164 -12.61 10.85 -17.28
N MET A 165 -12.50 9.58 -16.92
CA MET A 165 -11.87 8.56 -17.72
C MET A 165 -12.55 7.21 -17.52
N LYS A 166 -12.25 6.23 -18.36
CA LYS A 166 -12.75 4.87 -18.19
C LYS A 166 -11.91 4.15 -17.12
N GLU A 167 -12.55 3.40 -16.23
CA GLU A 167 -11.87 2.62 -15.20
C GLU A 167 -10.87 1.64 -15.81
N ASN A 168 -9.60 1.83 -15.48
CA ASN A 168 -8.49 0.98 -15.87
C ASN A 168 -7.25 1.29 -15.01
N MET A 169 -6.62 0.25 -14.47
CA MET A 169 -5.41 0.39 -13.65
C MET A 169 -4.18 0.82 -14.45
N ASN A 170 -4.01 0.25 -15.65
CA ASN A 170 -2.81 0.38 -16.49
C ASN A 170 -2.97 1.36 -17.67
N SER A 171 -4.05 2.14 -17.70
CA SER A 171 -4.38 3.05 -18.80
C SER A 171 -4.72 4.45 -18.27
N GLY A 172 -3.76 5.08 -17.61
CA GLY A 172 -3.77 6.53 -17.34
C GLY A 172 -4.36 7.01 -16.02
N LYS A 173 -4.87 6.14 -15.14
CA LYS A 173 -5.51 6.58 -13.89
C LYS A 173 -4.56 7.33 -12.97
N THR A 174 -3.34 6.81 -12.82
CA THR A 174 -2.26 7.46 -12.07
C THR A 174 -1.86 8.81 -12.67
N PHE A 175 -1.83 8.90 -14.01
CA PHE A 175 -1.55 10.16 -14.69
C PHE A 175 -2.67 11.18 -14.42
N GLU A 176 -3.93 10.79 -14.57
CA GLU A 176 -5.08 11.68 -14.32
C GLU A 176 -5.19 12.10 -12.86
N PHE A 177 -4.81 11.24 -11.92
CA PHE A 177 -4.66 11.62 -10.52
C PHE A 177 -3.63 12.74 -10.33
N PHE A 178 -2.41 12.58 -10.85
CA PHE A 178 -1.38 13.62 -10.73
C PHE A 178 -1.74 14.91 -11.49
N ASN A 179 -2.40 14.77 -12.64
CA ASN A 179 -2.96 15.88 -13.40
C ASN A 179 -4.05 16.62 -12.61
N TRP A 180 -4.92 15.91 -11.90
CA TRP A 180 -5.90 16.51 -11.01
C TRP A 180 -5.23 17.21 -9.83
N ALA A 181 -4.26 16.55 -9.18
CA ALA A 181 -3.58 17.07 -8.00
C ALA A 181 -2.81 18.36 -8.31
N SER A 182 -2.07 18.43 -9.42
CA SER A 182 -1.34 19.64 -9.81
C SER A 182 -2.27 20.86 -9.99
N LYS A 183 -3.52 20.64 -10.43
CA LYS A 183 -4.49 21.71 -10.68
C LYS A 183 -5.28 22.07 -9.42
N HIS A 184 -5.78 21.07 -8.69
CA HIS A 184 -6.83 21.26 -7.69
C HIS A 184 -6.40 20.97 -6.24
N ALA A 185 -5.21 20.39 -6.01
CA ALA A 185 -4.78 20.12 -4.65
C ALA A 185 -4.43 21.43 -3.92
N TRP A 186 -5.20 21.72 -2.88
CA TRP A 186 -5.00 22.83 -1.96
C TRP A 186 -5.24 22.31 -0.54
N ILE A 187 -4.25 22.47 0.33
CA ILE A 187 -4.28 21.94 1.69
C ILE A 187 -4.12 23.11 2.66
N PRO A 188 -4.86 23.11 3.79
CA PRO A 188 -4.67 24.09 4.85
C PRO A 188 -3.20 24.15 5.30
N ASP A 189 -2.67 25.36 5.38
CA ASP A 189 -1.30 25.61 5.78
C ASP A 189 -1.16 25.40 7.30
N PRO A 190 -0.33 24.44 7.76
CA PRO A 190 -0.06 24.22 9.17
C PRO A 190 0.29 25.49 9.94
N ALA A 191 0.95 26.45 9.31
CA ALA A 191 1.34 27.72 9.94
C ALA A 191 0.15 28.60 10.35
N THR A 192 -1.04 28.34 9.80
CA THR A 192 -2.28 29.07 10.08
C THR A 192 -3.37 28.20 10.70
N LEU A 193 -3.09 26.90 10.88
CA LEU A 193 -4.04 25.98 11.48
C LEU A 193 -4.02 26.10 13.01
N PRO A 194 -5.19 26.02 13.67
CA PRO A 194 -5.27 25.73 15.09
C PRO A 194 -4.49 24.46 15.44
N SER A 195 -3.82 24.44 16.59
CA SER A 195 -2.97 23.32 17.02
C SER A 195 -3.68 21.96 17.04
N HIS A 196 -4.98 21.92 17.33
CA HIS A 196 -5.78 20.68 17.34
C HIS A 196 -6.10 20.13 15.93
N LEU A 197 -5.96 20.96 14.88
CA LEU A 197 -6.11 20.57 13.46
C LEU A 197 -4.77 20.32 12.78
N ILE A 198 -3.67 20.73 13.42
CA ILE A 198 -2.37 20.17 13.12
C ILE A 198 -2.44 18.71 13.56
N SER A 199 -2.38 17.80 12.60
CA SER A 199 -2.20 16.39 12.88
C SER A 199 -0.91 16.21 13.68
N TYR A 200 -1.02 16.16 15.00
CA TYR A 200 -0.07 15.45 15.83
C TYR A 200 -0.53 14.01 15.75
N PRO A 201 0.26 13.13 15.12
CA PRO A 201 -0.22 11.81 14.81
C PRO A 201 -0.07 10.91 16.03
N SER A 202 -0.85 11.18 17.05
CA SER A 202 -1.23 10.14 17.98
C SER A 202 -2.54 9.57 17.46
N ALA A 203 -2.57 8.26 17.21
CA ALA A 203 -3.82 7.50 17.13
C ALA A 203 -4.74 7.75 18.35
N TYR A 204 -4.16 8.33 19.40
CA TYR A 204 -4.78 8.81 20.61
C TYR A 204 -4.57 10.32 20.80
N ASN A 205 -5.44 11.13 20.20
CA ASN A 205 -5.78 12.43 20.81
C ASN A 205 -6.52 12.16 22.13
N HIS A 206 -5.79 11.69 23.15
CA HIS A 206 -6.12 12.11 24.50
C HIS A 206 -5.61 13.53 24.62
N GLN A 207 -6.47 14.41 25.12
CA GLN A 207 -6.24 15.83 25.36
C GLN A 207 -5.17 16.05 26.44
N ASP A 208 -3.97 15.49 26.28
CA ASP A 208 -2.84 15.87 27.11
C ASP A 208 -2.15 17.05 26.43
N THR A 209 -2.81 18.20 26.52
CA THR A 209 -2.28 19.52 26.12
C THR A 209 -0.95 19.84 26.81
N ASN A 210 -0.55 19.05 27.80
CA ASN A 210 0.62 19.22 28.64
C ASN A 210 1.82 18.37 28.19
N ALA A 211 1.69 17.54 27.14
CA ALA A 211 2.83 16.79 26.59
C ALA A 211 3.84 17.71 25.90
N HIS A 212 3.38 18.78 25.23
CA HIS A 212 4.26 19.81 24.67
C HIS A 212 4.96 20.65 25.74
N GLU A 213 4.35 20.85 26.90
CA GLU A 213 4.99 21.56 28.03
C GLU A 213 6.00 20.67 28.79
N ARG A 214 5.77 19.35 28.85
CA ARG A 214 6.69 18.43 29.52
C ARG A 214 7.99 18.18 28.75
N VAL A 215 8.02 18.37 27.44
CA VAL A 215 9.28 18.33 26.65
C VAL A 215 10.14 19.57 26.91
N ILE A 216 9.55 20.68 27.41
CA ILE A 216 10.25 21.96 27.61
C ILE A 216 10.87 22.07 29.02
N GLN A 217 10.57 21.17 29.96
CA GLN A 217 11.07 21.28 31.34
C GLN A 217 11.85 20.04 31.80
N GLN A 218 13.18 20.07 31.58
CA GLN A 218 14.30 19.79 32.53
C GLN A 218 15.53 19.11 31.86
N PRO A 219 16.79 19.30 32.34
CA PRO A 219 17.54 20.57 32.51
C PRO A 219 19.00 20.52 31.95
N ASN A 220 19.58 21.71 31.70
CA ASN A 220 21.01 22.09 31.47
C ASN A 220 21.79 21.38 30.34
N GLU A 221 22.00 22.00 29.16
CA GLU A 221 23.00 23.08 28.84
C GLU A 221 24.44 22.56 29.09
N ASP A 222 25.26 22.12 28.12
CA ASP A 222 25.76 22.87 26.95
C ASP A 222 26.15 21.96 25.74
N GLY A 223 25.94 20.64 25.82
CA GLY A 223 26.45 19.67 24.83
C GLY A 223 25.43 19.18 23.79
N PHE A 224 24.13 19.24 24.12
CA PHE A 224 23.06 18.65 23.31
C PHE A 224 22.57 19.60 22.21
N ASP A 225 22.40 20.88 22.53
CA ASP A 225 22.04 21.92 21.55
C ASP A 225 23.09 22.04 20.45
N VAL A 226 24.37 21.88 20.77
CA VAL A 226 25.45 21.90 19.78
C VAL A 226 25.31 20.75 18.78
N LYS A 227 24.85 19.56 19.21
CA LYS A 227 24.68 18.40 18.33
C LYS A 227 23.45 18.55 17.43
N LEU A 228 22.34 19.05 17.96
CA LEU A 228 21.13 19.31 17.18
C LEU A 228 21.34 20.48 16.19
N ASP A 229 22.02 21.54 16.61
CA ASP A 229 22.42 22.64 15.73
C ASP A 229 23.40 22.18 14.65
N ASN A 230 24.32 21.28 14.97
CA ASN A 230 25.22 20.71 13.97
C ASN A 230 24.46 19.83 12.97
N LEU A 231 23.51 19.00 13.41
CA LEU A 231 22.64 18.21 12.52
C LEU A 231 21.76 19.13 11.64
N ARG A 232 21.17 20.18 12.23
CA ARG A 232 20.42 21.21 11.48
C ARG A 232 21.30 21.93 10.47
N LYS A 233 22.51 22.34 10.87
CA LYS A 233 23.49 23.02 10.00
C LYS A 233 24.06 22.09 8.94
N GLU A 234 24.16 20.80 9.18
CA GLU A 234 24.61 19.79 8.21
C GLU A 234 23.50 19.49 7.20
N TYR A 235 22.25 19.38 7.65
CA TYR A 235 21.07 19.34 6.79
C TYR A 235 20.96 20.62 5.93
N GLN A 236 21.12 21.80 6.54
CA GLN A 236 21.13 23.09 5.83
C GLN A 236 22.36 23.27 4.93
N ARG A 237 23.55 22.74 5.28
CA ARG A 237 24.75 22.79 4.43
C ARG A 237 24.69 21.82 3.26
N GLY A 238 24.11 20.64 3.44
CA GLY A 238 23.76 19.73 2.34
C GLY A 238 22.79 20.42 1.37
N TYR A 239 21.83 21.18 1.91
CA TYR A 239 20.90 22.00 1.13
C TYR A 239 21.55 23.21 0.44
N GLN A 240 22.56 23.86 1.04
CA GLN A 240 23.20 25.05 0.49
C GLN A 240 24.35 24.75 -0.49
N ARG A 241 25.01 23.58 -0.44
CA ARG A 241 26.10 23.25 -1.37
C ARG A 241 25.64 23.07 -2.83
N ASP A 242 24.35 22.81 -3.05
CA ASP A 242 23.76 22.63 -4.39
C ASP A 242 23.05 23.89 -4.92
N HIS A 243 23.21 25.06 -4.26
CA HIS A 243 22.47 26.29 -4.54
C HIS A 243 23.35 27.53 -4.83
N HIS A 244 24.42 27.37 -5.60
CA HIS A 244 25.03 28.49 -6.33
C HIS A 244 24.60 28.42 -7.80
N ASP A 245 23.38 28.91 -8.08
CA ASP A 245 22.94 29.53 -9.35
C ASP A 245 21.42 29.35 -9.56
N ILE A 246 20.57 29.93 -8.71
CA ILE A 246 19.19 30.27 -9.12
C ILE A 246 18.79 31.59 -8.44
N ASN A 247 18.57 32.61 -9.26
CA ASN A 247 18.11 33.93 -8.88
C ASN A 247 16.73 33.90 -8.21
N ASN A 248 16.58 34.73 -7.17
CA ASN A 248 15.36 35.30 -6.58
C ASN A 248 14.00 34.81 -7.15
N ASP A 249 13.47 33.73 -6.60
CA ASP A 249 12.02 33.49 -6.58
C ASP A 249 11.47 33.93 -5.22
N ASP A 250 10.68 35.00 -5.22
CA ASP A 250 9.96 35.53 -4.06
C ASP A 250 8.91 34.50 -3.58
N PRO A 251 8.95 34.05 -2.30
CA PRO A 251 7.99 33.07 -1.76
C PRO A 251 6.53 33.55 -1.73
N SER A 252 6.27 34.81 -2.06
CA SER A 252 4.96 35.45 -1.96
C SER A 252 3.95 35.08 -3.07
N GLN A 253 4.35 34.35 -4.12
CA GLN A 253 3.50 34.14 -5.32
C GLN A 253 2.58 32.91 -5.34
N HIS A 254 2.45 32.12 -4.28
CA HIS A 254 1.58 30.92 -4.26
C HIS A 254 0.42 30.95 -3.25
N ILE A 255 0.13 32.10 -2.65
CA ILE A 255 -1.01 32.25 -1.72
C ILE A 255 -2.25 32.63 -2.52
N SER A 256 -3.11 31.68 -2.83
CA SER A 256 -4.48 31.96 -3.27
C SER A 256 -5.49 31.22 -2.41
N ASN A 257 -6.49 31.99 -1.95
CA ASN A 257 -7.73 31.59 -1.27
C ASN A 257 -7.69 31.69 0.27
N TYR A 258 -7.70 32.94 0.74
CA TYR A 258 -8.19 33.28 2.07
C TYR A 258 -9.69 32.98 2.14
N VAL A 259 -10.14 32.15 3.09
CA VAL A 259 -11.56 31.99 3.41
C VAL A 259 -11.92 33.06 4.45
N PRO A 260 -12.75 34.08 4.11
CA PRO A 260 -13.07 35.15 5.04
C PRO A 260 -13.75 34.61 6.30
N GLY A 261 -13.18 34.92 7.47
CA GLY A 261 -13.76 34.60 8.78
C GLY A 261 -13.06 33.49 9.57
N THR A 262 -12.22 32.65 8.96
CA THR A 262 -11.51 31.56 9.67
C THR A 262 -10.03 31.82 9.91
N GLY A 263 -9.39 32.71 9.14
CA GLY A 263 -7.95 32.99 9.23
C GLY A 263 -7.05 31.88 8.66
N VAL A 264 -7.61 30.75 8.23
CA VAL A 264 -6.89 29.62 7.65
C VAL A 264 -6.46 29.95 6.22
N LYS A 265 -5.17 29.79 5.93
CA LYS A 265 -4.61 29.89 4.58
C LYS A 265 -4.48 28.50 3.97
N TYR A 266 -4.54 28.45 2.64
CA TYR A 266 -4.31 27.22 1.87
C TYR A 266 -3.06 27.38 1.03
N LYS A 267 -2.29 26.30 0.90
CA LYS A 267 -1.13 26.20 0.00
C LYS A 267 -1.17 24.91 -0.80
N ARG A 268 -0.31 24.81 -1.81
CA ARG A 268 -0.06 23.54 -2.50
C ARG A 268 0.52 22.51 -1.52
N PRO A 269 0.21 21.21 -1.70
CA PRO A 269 0.87 20.17 -0.92
C PRO A 269 2.39 20.25 -1.11
N ASP A 270 3.17 20.00 -0.08
CA ASP A 270 4.61 19.76 -0.21
C ASP A 270 4.84 18.40 -0.92
N PHE A 271 3.99 17.40 -0.62
CA PHE A 271 4.04 16.06 -1.24
C PHE A 271 2.66 15.53 -1.65
N VAL A 272 2.62 14.75 -2.73
CA VAL A 272 1.45 14.00 -3.18
C VAL A 272 1.77 12.50 -3.16
N VAL A 273 0.96 11.74 -2.44
CA VAL A 273 1.10 10.31 -2.25
C VAL A 273 0.04 9.59 -3.08
N LYS A 274 0.43 8.68 -3.96
CA LYS A 274 -0.48 7.67 -4.52
C LYS A 274 -0.50 6.49 -3.58
N ALA A 275 -1.67 5.93 -3.29
CA ALA A 275 -1.82 4.69 -2.54
C ALA A 275 -2.92 3.79 -3.14
N ASP A 276 -2.86 2.49 -2.86
CA ASP A 276 -3.94 1.54 -3.18
C ASP A 276 -4.95 1.42 -2.04
N ASP A 277 -6.20 1.07 -2.36
CA ASP A 277 -7.27 0.89 -1.36
C ASP A 277 -7.14 -0.39 -0.51
N ASP A 278 -6.08 -1.17 -0.70
CA ASP A 278 -5.65 -2.27 0.17
C ASP A 278 -4.35 -1.97 0.94
N SER A 279 -4.02 -0.69 1.09
CA SER A 279 -2.95 -0.19 1.97
C SER A 279 -3.51 0.45 3.24
N PHE A 280 -2.94 0.09 4.39
CA PHE A 280 -3.12 0.78 5.65
C PHE A 280 -1.92 1.68 5.92
N ILE A 281 -2.17 2.97 6.12
CA ILE A 281 -1.12 3.99 6.23
C ILE A 281 -1.16 4.59 7.63
N ILE A 282 -0.04 4.53 8.34
CA ILE A 282 0.12 5.26 9.60
C ILE A 282 0.46 6.70 9.20
N LEU A 283 -0.57 7.53 8.99
CA LEU A 283 -0.46 8.88 8.42
C LEU A 283 0.56 9.77 9.14
N GLY A 284 0.77 9.53 10.44
CA GLY A 284 1.80 10.18 11.22
C GLY A 284 3.21 9.88 10.84
N GLU A 285 3.52 8.59 10.75
CA GLU A 285 4.86 8.15 10.35
C GLU A 285 5.12 8.62 8.92
N LEU A 286 4.12 8.51 8.04
CA LEU A 286 4.21 9.04 6.67
C LEU A 286 4.57 10.53 6.68
N GLU A 287 3.88 11.36 7.46
CA GLU A 287 4.14 12.80 7.51
C GLU A 287 5.53 13.10 8.05
N ARG A 288 5.94 12.47 9.15
CA ARG A 288 7.26 12.67 9.75
C ARG A 288 8.38 12.27 8.80
N HIS A 289 8.23 11.14 8.12
CA HIS A 289 9.22 10.64 7.17
C HIS A 289 9.36 11.56 5.97
N LEU A 290 8.28 12.17 5.48
CA LEU A 290 8.35 13.15 4.41
C LEU A 290 8.82 14.53 4.89
N ARG A 291 8.53 14.91 6.15
CA ARG A 291 8.90 16.20 6.73
C ARG A 291 10.41 16.45 6.75
N ILE A 292 11.21 15.41 6.96
CA ILE A 292 12.68 15.50 6.99
C ILE A 292 13.32 15.48 5.60
N LEU A 293 12.53 15.35 4.53
CA LEU A 293 13.04 15.29 3.16
C LEU A 293 13.02 16.68 2.51
N PRO A 294 13.86 16.88 1.48
CA PRO A 294 13.72 18.04 0.60
C PRO A 294 12.32 18.12 -0.02
N LYS A 295 11.80 19.33 -0.15
CA LYS A 295 10.45 19.57 -0.72
C LYS A 295 10.40 19.55 -2.25
N LYS A 296 11.52 19.27 -2.90
CA LYS A 296 11.69 19.27 -4.36
C LYS A 296 12.45 18.03 -4.79
N LEU A 297 12.16 17.54 -6.00
CA LEU A 297 12.82 16.40 -6.63
C LEU A 297 12.91 15.15 -5.74
N VAL A 298 11.87 14.82 -4.98
CA VAL A 298 11.83 13.62 -4.12
C VAL A 298 10.84 12.60 -4.67
N TYR A 299 11.31 11.37 -4.83
CA TYR A 299 10.49 10.19 -5.07
C TYR A 299 10.70 9.19 -3.94
N TRP A 300 9.69 9.04 -3.08
CA TRP A 300 9.76 8.24 -1.86
C TRP A 300 8.83 7.03 -1.92
N GLY A 301 9.24 5.88 -1.35
CA GLY A 301 8.39 4.70 -1.24
C GLY A 301 9.18 3.42 -0.96
N TYR A 302 8.66 2.26 -1.34
CA TYR A 302 9.41 1.00 -1.27
C TYR A 302 10.07 0.68 -2.61
N LEU A 303 11.40 0.74 -2.68
CA LEU A 303 12.13 0.54 -3.94
C LEU A 303 12.25 -0.95 -4.30
N ILE A 304 11.47 -1.40 -5.27
CA ILE A 304 11.47 -2.77 -5.78
C ILE A 304 12.62 -2.94 -6.76
N LYS A 305 13.53 -3.88 -6.44
CA LYS A 305 14.67 -4.29 -7.30
C LYS A 305 15.53 -3.12 -7.80
N ASN A 306 15.61 -2.02 -7.06
CA ASN A 306 16.29 -0.79 -7.48
C ASN A 306 15.76 -0.22 -8.81
N ARG A 307 14.48 -0.42 -9.13
CA ARG A 307 13.90 -0.03 -10.42
C ARG A 307 12.75 0.96 -10.34
N PHE A 308 11.81 0.75 -9.42
CA PHE A 308 10.59 1.54 -9.27
C PHE A 308 10.07 1.46 -7.82
N MET A 309 9.29 2.44 -7.38
CA MET A 309 8.60 2.38 -6.09
C MET A 309 7.34 1.53 -6.22
N GLY A 310 7.11 0.62 -5.28
CA GLY A 310 5.98 -0.30 -5.31
C GLY A 310 4.61 0.38 -5.26
N GLY A 311 3.61 -0.23 -5.90
CA GLY A 311 2.27 0.34 -6.07
C GLY A 311 1.49 0.61 -4.79
N GLN A 312 1.86 -0.01 -3.66
CA GLN A 312 1.15 0.10 -2.39
C GLN A 312 0.95 1.55 -1.95
N ALA A 313 2.04 2.31 -1.96
CA ALA A 313 2.06 3.74 -1.86
C ALA A 313 3.46 4.28 -2.19
N TYR A 314 3.48 5.46 -2.80
CA TYR A 314 4.69 6.24 -3.02
C TYR A 314 4.37 7.73 -3.06
N ALA A 315 5.33 8.56 -2.67
CA ALA A 315 5.20 10.01 -2.63
C ALA A 315 6.06 10.67 -3.69
N LEU A 316 5.55 11.74 -4.30
CA LEU A 316 6.29 12.66 -5.14
C LEU A 316 6.23 14.05 -4.51
N SER A 317 7.36 14.77 -4.52
CA SER A 317 7.34 16.20 -4.27
C SER A 317 6.49 16.93 -5.31
N PHE A 318 5.87 18.04 -4.93
CA PHE A 318 4.87 18.69 -5.78
C PHE A 318 5.40 19.17 -7.14
N ASP A 319 6.67 19.59 -7.21
CA ASP A 319 7.33 19.98 -8.47
C ASP A 319 7.38 18.83 -9.48
N LEU A 320 7.60 17.59 -9.03
CA LEU A 320 7.55 16.41 -9.90
C LEU A 320 6.12 16.14 -10.39
N VAL A 321 5.11 16.38 -9.55
CA VAL A 321 3.69 16.25 -9.91
C VAL A 321 3.29 17.28 -10.97
N GLU A 322 3.72 18.53 -10.81
CA GLU A 322 3.52 19.60 -11.78
C GLU A 322 4.20 19.29 -13.12
N TRP A 323 5.41 18.74 -13.08
CA TRP A 323 6.09 18.30 -14.29
C TRP A 323 5.33 17.15 -14.98
N ILE A 324 4.86 16.14 -14.23
CA ILE A 324 4.06 15.05 -14.80
C ILE A 324 2.84 15.59 -15.54
N ALA A 325 2.11 16.53 -14.94
CA ALA A 325 0.89 17.08 -15.53
C ALA A 325 1.13 17.98 -16.76
N SER A 326 2.24 18.71 -16.76
CA SER A 326 2.56 19.70 -17.80
C SER A 326 3.30 19.13 -19.01
N ASN A 327 4.04 18.04 -18.84
CA ASN A 327 4.93 17.51 -19.87
C ASN A 327 4.21 16.70 -20.98
N ASN A 328 4.63 16.87 -22.24
CA ASN A 328 4.07 16.12 -23.37
C ASN A 328 4.51 14.65 -23.40
N PHE A 329 5.71 14.34 -22.92
CA PHE A 329 6.21 12.97 -22.82
C PHE A 329 5.32 12.14 -21.91
N THR A 330 5.04 12.61 -20.69
CA THR A 330 4.19 11.90 -19.72
C THR A 330 2.77 11.73 -20.25
N ARG A 331 2.21 12.76 -20.87
CA ARG A 331 0.91 12.67 -21.56
C ARG A 331 0.87 11.61 -22.65
N GLY A 332 1.96 11.43 -23.39
CA GLY A 332 2.08 10.39 -24.42
C GLY A 332 2.38 8.99 -23.87
N HIS A 333 2.72 8.85 -22.59
CA HIS A 333 3.22 7.61 -21.97
C HIS A 333 2.42 7.21 -20.74
N GLN A 334 1.11 7.02 -20.92
CA GLN A 334 0.16 6.70 -19.85
C GLN A 334 -0.25 5.22 -19.77
N ILE A 335 0.21 4.39 -20.72
CA ILE A 335 -0.21 2.98 -20.86
C ILE A 335 0.92 2.05 -20.41
N GLY A 336 0.61 1.15 -19.48
CA GLY A 336 1.56 0.24 -18.82
C GLY A 336 1.25 0.04 -17.34
N ALA A 337 2.01 -0.84 -16.68
CA ALA A 337 1.94 -1.00 -15.22
C ALA A 337 2.26 0.33 -14.52
N GLU A 338 1.38 0.82 -13.65
CA GLU A 338 1.40 2.24 -13.26
C GLU A 338 2.62 2.64 -12.42
N ASP A 339 3.11 1.72 -11.59
CA ASP A 339 4.29 1.87 -10.76
C ASP A 339 5.58 1.98 -11.61
N ASN A 340 5.69 1.13 -12.61
CA ASN A 340 6.78 1.13 -13.59
C ASN A 340 6.72 2.38 -14.48
N LEU A 341 5.52 2.84 -14.84
CA LEU A 341 5.34 4.08 -15.60
C LEU A 341 5.81 5.30 -14.82
N THR A 342 5.44 5.40 -13.55
CA THR A 342 5.86 6.54 -12.72
C THR A 342 7.38 6.60 -12.62
N ALA A 343 8.03 5.46 -12.37
CA ALA A 343 9.48 5.37 -12.39
C ALA A 343 10.10 5.72 -13.75
N ARG A 344 9.44 5.35 -14.86
CA ARG A 344 9.87 5.72 -16.21
C ARG A 344 9.77 7.23 -16.42
N TRP A 345 8.71 7.87 -15.95
CA TRP A 345 8.57 9.33 -16.02
C TRP A 345 9.69 10.03 -15.26
N MET A 346 9.99 9.59 -14.03
CA MET A 346 11.10 10.15 -13.24
C MET A 346 12.45 10.02 -13.95
N LYS A 347 12.71 8.88 -14.60
CA LYS A 347 13.95 8.66 -15.38
C LYS A 347 14.04 9.50 -16.66
N HIS A 348 12.92 10.02 -17.17
CA HIS A 348 12.89 10.93 -18.32
C HIS A 348 12.79 12.40 -17.90
N HIS A 349 12.74 12.70 -16.60
CA HIS A 349 12.76 14.06 -16.10
C HIS A 349 14.06 14.76 -16.54
N PRO A 350 14.04 16.05 -16.94
CA PRO A 350 15.25 16.76 -17.35
C PRO A 350 16.35 16.76 -16.29
N LYS A 351 15.93 16.74 -15.01
CA LYS A 351 16.80 16.64 -13.83
C LYS A 351 16.79 15.25 -13.20
N ALA A 352 16.66 14.18 -13.99
CA ALA A 352 16.52 12.81 -13.46
C ALA A 352 17.66 12.41 -12.50
N ASN A 353 18.89 12.91 -12.74
CA ASN A 353 20.06 12.64 -11.90
C ASN A 353 20.02 13.38 -10.55
N GLU A 354 19.22 14.44 -10.42
CA GLU A 354 19.01 15.21 -9.18
C GLU A 354 17.82 14.68 -8.36
N ILE A 355 17.01 13.76 -8.92
CA ILE A 355 15.87 13.19 -8.19
C ILE A 355 16.39 12.29 -7.07
N ASN A 356 15.97 12.58 -5.85
CA ASN A 356 16.25 11.80 -4.66
C ASN A 356 15.26 10.64 -4.55
N TRP A 357 15.75 9.42 -4.82
CA TRP A 357 14.98 8.19 -4.65
C TRP A 357 15.16 7.69 -3.21
N VAL A 358 14.17 7.96 -2.36
CA VAL A 358 14.22 7.62 -0.93
C VAL A 358 13.42 6.35 -0.68
N SER A 359 14.06 5.29 -0.16
CA SER A 359 13.43 3.99 0.01
C SER A 359 13.22 3.62 1.47
N GLU A 360 12.02 3.16 1.81
CA GLU A 360 11.65 2.63 3.13
C GLU A 360 11.38 1.13 3.05
N ARG A 361 12.40 0.29 3.31
CA ARG A 361 12.29 -1.17 3.17
C ARG A 361 11.97 -1.91 4.47
N CYS A 362 12.35 -1.35 5.61
CA CYS A 362 12.05 -1.93 6.91
C CYS A 362 10.58 -1.67 7.33
N TRP A 363 10.08 -0.47 7.06
CA TRP A 363 8.80 0.02 7.59
C TRP A 363 7.61 -0.04 6.62
N ILE A 364 7.83 -0.58 5.42
CA ILE A 364 6.78 -0.82 4.42
C ILE A 364 6.82 -2.30 4.03
N TYR A 365 5.75 -3.03 4.33
CA TYR A 365 5.68 -4.47 4.11
C TYR A 365 4.23 -4.93 3.93
N ASN A 366 4.04 -6.21 3.59
CA ASN A 366 2.71 -6.79 3.40
C ASN A 366 2.15 -7.36 4.70
N HIS A 367 0.82 -7.34 4.84
CA HIS A 367 0.12 -7.86 6.02
C HIS A 367 0.56 -9.28 6.39
N PRO A 368 0.71 -9.63 7.69
CA PRO A 368 1.35 -10.89 8.09
C PRO A 368 0.62 -12.17 7.61
N ARG A 369 -0.70 -12.07 7.38
CA ARG A 369 -1.53 -13.18 6.87
C ARG A 369 -1.45 -13.42 5.37
N THR A 370 -0.62 -12.65 4.67
CA THR A 370 -0.44 -12.79 3.23
C THR A 370 0.68 -13.80 2.95
N HIS A 371 0.57 -14.53 1.84
CA HIS A 371 1.54 -15.57 1.46
C HIS A 371 2.64 -15.02 0.52
N THR A 372 3.02 -13.75 0.68
CA THR A 372 3.97 -13.08 -0.22
C THR A 372 5.37 -13.03 0.40
N VAL A 373 6.40 -12.81 -0.42
CA VAL A 373 7.78 -12.65 0.09
C VAL A 373 8.01 -11.37 0.88
N TYR A 374 7.10 -10.40 0.82
CA TYR A 374 7.18 -9.13 1.54
C TYR A 374 6.48 -9.17 2.90
N SER A 375 6.04 -10.35 3.34
CA SER A 375 5.24 -10.54 4.55
C SER A 375 6.13 -10.88 5.74
N HIS A 376 5.87 -10.24 6.88
CA HIS A 376 6.37 -10.62 8.20
C HIS A 376 5.36 -10.12 9.25
N GLY A 377 5.61 -10.36 10.54
CA GLY A 377 4.75 -9.87 11.62
C GLY A 377 4.67 -8.35 11.65
N PHE A 378 3.63 -7.81 12.30
CA PHE A 378 3.54 -6.39 12.57
C PHE A 378 4.76 -5.94 13.35
N LEU A 379 5.46 -4.96 12.80
CA LEU A 379 6.78 -4.56 13.24
C LEU A 379 6.69 -3.31 14.13
N PHE A 380 7.48 -3.29 15.19
CA PHE A 380 7.59 -2.17 16.12
C PHE A 380 9.07 -1.85 16.37
N PRO A 381 9.41 -0.61 16.78
CA PRO A 381 10.78 -0.21 17.12
C PRO A 381 11.51 -1.19 18.04
N SER A 382 10.84 -1.67 19.09
CA SER A 382 11.42 -2.63 20.04
C SER A 382 11.95 -3.91 19.37
N GLU A 383 11.21 -4.44 18.39
CA GLU A 383 11.64 -5.63 17.64
C GLU A 383 12.77 -5.30 16.66
N VAL A 384 12.74 -4.12 16.04
CA VAL A 384 13.84 -3.68 15.14
C VAL A 384 15.15 -3.51 15.92
N THR A 385 15.10 -3.00 17.15
CA THR A 385 16.27 -2.93 18.03
C THR A 385 16.82 -4.33 18.31
N ARG A 386 15.97 -5.31 18.63
CA ARG A 386 16.39 -6.70 18.80
C ARG A 386 17.01 -7.29 17.53
N VAL A 387 16.41 -7.04 16.36
CA VAL A 387 16.93 -7.47 15.05
C VAL A 387 18.31 -6.88 14.76
N LYS A 388 18.57 -5.64 15.18
CA LYS A 388 19.88 -4.97 15.07
C LYS A 388 20.92 -5.57 16.01
N GLU A 389 20.54 -5.93 17.24
CA GLU A 389 21.42 -6.63 18.19
C GLU A 389 21.80 -8.04 17.70
N GLU A 390 20.87 -8.74 17.03
CA GLU A 390 21.13 -10.04 16.42
C GLU A 390 22.13 -9.97 15.25
N ALA A 391 22.28 -8.80 14.61
CA ALA A 391 23.22 -8.61 13.50
C ALA A 391 24.69 -8.62 13.94
N ILE A 392 24.94 -8.47 15.25
CA ILE A 392 26.29 -8.49 15.80
C ILE A 392 26.92 -9.88 15.53
N PRO A 393 28.12 -9.95 14.92
CA PRO A 393 28.76 -11.22 14.61
C PRO A 393 28.90 -12.12 15.84
N GLY A 394 28.36 -13.33 15.74
CA GLY A 394 28.38 -14.32 16.83
C GLY A 394 27.14 -14.34 17.72
N SER A 395 26.22 -13.37 17.61
CA SER A 395 24.97 -13.36 18.38
C SER A 395 24.03 -14.52 18.02
N VAL A 396 24.04 -14.97 16.76
CA VAL A 396 23.20 -16.08 16.28
C VAL A 396 24.08 -17.22 15.78
N SER A 397 23.94 -18.41 16.37
CA SER A 397 24.71 -19.60 15.98
C SER A 397 24.41 -20.05 14.55
N ILE A 398 25.34 -20.80 13.93
CA ILE A 398 25.16 -21.32 12.56
C ILE A 398 23.94 -22.25 12.48
N ASP A 399 23.75 -23.09 13.49
CA ASP A 399 22.60 -24.01 13.55
C ASP A 399 21.28 -23.24 13.63
N GLU A 400 21.24 -22.16 14.40
CA GLU A 400 20.07 -21.29 14.49
C GLU A 400 19.81 -20.56 13.17
N GLN A 401 20.84 -20.10 12.46
CA GLN A 401 20.69 -19.52 11.12
C GLN A 401 20.10 -20.53 10.13
N ILE A 402 20.56 -21.79 10.15
CA ILE A 402 20.01 -22.84 9.27
C ILE A 402 18.55 -23.13 9.61
N ARG A 403 18.20 -23.19 10.90
CA ARG A 403 16.82 -23.38 11.37
C ARG A 403 15.91 -22.25 10.90
N ARG A 404 16.30 -21.01 11.17
CA ARG A 404 15.62 -19.78 10.75
C ARG A 404 15.41 -19.72 9.23
N GLY A 405 16.40 -20.18 8.48
CA GLY A 405 16.36 -20.26 7.01
C GLY A 405 15.68 -21.50 6.43
N GLN A 406 14.91 -22.26 7.23
CA GLN A 406 14.20 -23.46 6.80
C GLN A 406 15.11 -24.50 6.12
N GLY A 407 16.32 -24.69 6.67
CA GLY A 407 17.34 -25.61 6.14
C GLY A 407 18.35 -24.94 5.21
N ASN A 408 18.15 -23.68 4.83
CA ASN A 408 19.11 -22.90 4.03
C ASN A 408 19.61 -21.69 4.83
N ARG A 409 20.87 -21.71 5.25
CA ARG A 409 21.51 -20.62 6.01
C ARG A 409 21.32 -19.23 5.35
N ASN A 410 21.34 -19.16 4.02
CA ASN A 410 21.20 -17.91 3.28
C ASN A 410 19.80 -17.29 3.35
N HIS A 411 18.81 -18.04 3.88
CA HIS A 411 17.44 -17.57 4.07
C HIS A 411 17.16 -17.13 5.51
N SER A 412 18.15 -17.19 6.42
CA SER A 412 18.00 -16.82 7.83
C SER A 412 17.49 -15.38 8.03
N GLU A 413 17.90 -14.46 7.17
CA GLU A 413 17.49 -13.05 7.19
C GLU A 413 16.02 -12.80 6.80
N ALA A 414 15.32 -13.84 6.33
CA ALA A 414 13.88 -13.79 6.08
C ALA A 414 13.06 -14.34 7.26
N TYR A 415 13.71 -14.76 8.34
CA TYR A 415 13.03 -15.35 9.49
C TYR A 415 11.99 -14.40 10.09
N SER A 416 10.80 -14.94 10.33
CA SER A 416 9.73 -14.28 11.05
C SER A 416 9.10 -15.28 12.01
N THR A 417 8.78 -14.79 13.19
CA THR A 417 8.01 -15.50 14.22
C THR A 417 6.55 -15.70 13.80
N VAL A 418 6.06 -14.91 12.85
CA VAL A 418 4.68 -14.90 12.37
C VAL A 418 4.54 -15.56 10.99
N PHE A 419 5.46 -15.25 10.06
CA PHE A 419 5.40 -15.68 8.66
C PHE A 419 6.43 -16.75 8.36
N LYS A 420 6.03 -17.77 7.59
CA LYS A 420 6.94 -18.80 7.05
C LYS A 420 6.86 -18.79 5.52
N TRP A 421 8.01 -18.56 4.88
CA TRP A 421 8.08 -18.52 3.42
C TRP A 421 7.54 -19.80 2.79
N GLY A 422 6.65 -19.64 1.80
CA GLY A 422 6.00 -20.74 1.09
C GLY A 422 4.83 -21.39 1.84
N LYS A 423 4.42 -20.87 3.01
CA LYS A 423 3.30 -21.39 3.80
C LYS A 423 2.25 -20.31 4.02
N GLU A 424 0.98 -20.71 4.02
CA GLU A 424 -0.11 -19.85 4.47
C GLU A 424 -0.01 -19.61 5.98
N TYR A 425 -0.49 -18.47 6.45
CA TYR A 425 -0.52 -18.17 7.88
C TYR A 425 -1.46 -19.13 8.61
N GLU A 426 -0.96 -19.73 9.68
CA GLU A 426 -1.73 -20.54 10.61
C GLU A 426 -1.55 -19.98 12.02
N GLU A 427 -2.62 -19.96 12.80
CA GLU A 427 -2.54 -19.51 14.20
C GLU A 427 -1.55 -20.40 14.98
N PRO A 428 -0.60 -19.80 15.72
CA PRO A 428 0.45 -20.55 16.40
C PRO A 428 -0.07 -21.43 17.54
N ARG A 429 -1.26 -21.10 18.07
CA ARG A 429 -1.92 -21.80 19.18
C ARG A 429 -3.41 -21.89 18.92
N LYS A 430 -4.04 -22.93 19.46
CA LYS A 430 -5.50 -23.08 19.42
C LYS A 430 -6.15 -22.21 20.50
N HIS A 431 -7.40 -21.79 20.25
CA HIS A 431 -8.24 -21.09 21.23
C HIS A 431 -7.64 -19.75 21.70
N LEU A 432 -7.05 -18.96 20.81
CA LEU A 432 -6.68 -17.58 21.10
C LEU A 432 -7.95 -16.70 21.25
N SER A 433 -7.92 -15.70 22.13
CA SER A 433 -8.93 -14.65 22.11
C SER A 433 -8.79 -13.76 20.87
N VAL A 434 -9.73 -12.84 20.62
CA VAL A 434 -9.64 -11.93 19.45
C VAL A 434 -8.38 -11.07 19.53
N VAL A 435 -8.07 -10.53 20.70
CA VAL A 435 -6.88 -9.69 20.89
C VAL A 435 -5.61 -10.52 20.81
N ASP A 436 -5.58 -11.71 21.42
CA ASP A 436 -4.41 -12.59 21.33
C ASP A 436 -4.15 -13.07 19.89
N ARG A 437 -5.19 -13.18 19.04
CA ARG A 437 -5.02 -13.44 17.61
C ARG A 437 -4.34 -12.30 16.87
N VAL A 438 -4.60 -11.04 17.24
CA VAL A 438 -3.89 -9.89 16.67
C VAL A 438 -2.47 -9.82 17.24
N ALA A 439 -2.29 -10.14 18.53
CA ALA A 439 -0.96 -10.24 19.15
C ALA A 439 -0.09 -11.33 18.52
N ALA A 440 -0.69 -12.45 18.12
CA ALA A 440 -0.01 -13.49 17.37
C ALA A 440 0.46 -13.04 15.97
N LEU A 441 -0.06 -11.91 15.45
CA LEU A 441 0.41 -11.29 14.21
C LEU A 441 1.55 -10.30 14.44
N VAL A 442 1.95 -10.00 15.67
CA VAL A 442 3.05 -9.09 16.00
C VAL A 442 4.38 -9.84 16.00
N GLU A 443 5.37 -9.28 15.32
CA GLU A 443 6.70 -9.85 15.23
C GLU A 443 7.36 -9.86 16.61
N GLY A 444 7.90 -11.02 17.02
CA GLY A 444 8.62 -11.19 18.27
C GLY A 444 7.75 -11.35 19.53
N ALA A 445 6.42 -11.20 19.44
CA ALA A 445 5.52 -11.39 20.58
C ALA A 445 5.49 -12.86 21.09
N ASP A 446 5.24 -13.11 22.38
CA ASP A 446 5.07 -14.47 22.88
C ASP A 446 3.91 -15.16 22.16
N GLU A 447 2.80 -14.46 21.92
CA GLU A 447 1.64 -15.01 21.24
C GLU A 447 1.92 -15.49 19.83
N SER A 448 2.93 -14.94 19.12
CA SER A 448 3.30 -15.40 17.77
C SER A 448 4.07 -16.72 17.78
N LEU A 449 4.64 -17.12 18.92
CA LEU A 449 5.44 -18.33 19.04
C LEU A 449 4.58 -19.59 19.10
N ASN A 450 4.87 -20.50 18.16
CA ASN A 450 4.36 -21.87 18.14
C ASN A 450 5.20 -22.79 19.06
N SER A 451 4.71 -24.02 19.28
CA SER A 451 5.37 -25.00 20.17
C SER A 451 6.80 -25.36 19.73
N GLU A 452 7.08 -25.36 18.43
CA GLU A 452 8.42 -25.65 17.91
C GLU A 452 9.40 -24.53 18.22
N GLU A 453 9.03 -23.26 18.04
CA GLU A 453 9.88 -22.12 18.41
C GLU A 453 10.24 -22.17 19.91
N LYS A 454 9.24 -22.44 20.77
CA LYS A 454 9.45 -22.57 22.22
C LYS A 454 10.37 -23.72 22.59
N LYS A 455 10.27 -24.86 21.88
CA LYS A 455 11.14 -26.03 22.09
C LYS A 455 12.60 -25.73 21.76
N HIS A 456 12.86 -24.81 20.84
CA HIS A 456 14.21 -24.34 20.49
C HIS A 456 14.70 -23.19 21.39
N GLY A 457 13.98 -22.87 22.46
CA GLY A 457 14.37 -21.84 23.42
C GLY A 457 14.12 -20.41 22.96
N VAL A 458 13.34 -20.20 21.89
CA VAL A 458 12.97 -18.85 21.47
C VAL A 458 12.03 -18.23 22.51
N VAL A 459 12.44 -17.08 23.04
CA VAL A 459 11.67 -16.32 24.02
C VAL A 459 11.02 -15.13 23.31
N GLY A 460 9.69 -15.07 23.37
CA GLY A 460 8.93 -13.96 22.83
C GLY A 460 8.78 -12.86 23.87
N LEU A 461 8.53 -11.64 23.39
CA LEU A 461 8.23 -10.51 24.27
C LEU A 461 6.85 -10.74 24.91
N PRO A 462 6.72 -10.55 26.23
CA PRO A 462 5.40 -10.56 26.86
C PRO A 462 4.53 -9.44 26.25
N ARG A 463 3.22 -9.46 26.52
CA ARG A 463 2.32 -8.40 26.03
C ARG A 463 2.81 -7.04 26.52
N GLN A 464 3.30 -6.25 25.57
CA GLN A 464 3.80 -4.89 25.79
C GLN A 464 2.67 -3.87 25.65
N SER A 465 2.73 -2.82 26.47
CA SER A 465 2.00 -1.58 26.24
C SER A 465 2.39 -0.95 24.89
N LEU A 466 1.58 -0.01 24.42
CA LEU A 466 1.93 0.75 23.22
C LEU A 466 3.25 1.49 23.41
N SER A 467 3.44 2.15 24.56
CA SER A 467 4.67 2.89 24.87
C SER A 467 5.92 2.00 24.83
N GLU A 468 5.88 0.78 25.38
CA GLU A 468 7.00 -0.16 25.33
C GLU A 468 7.34 -0.60 23.90
N ARG A 469 6.33 -0.87 23.07
CA ARG A 469 6.53 -1.23 21.65
C ARG A 469 7.23 -0.13 20.86
N TYR A 470 6.89 1.12 21.15
CA TYR A 470 7.52 2.29 20.55
C TYR A 470 8.72 2.83 21.37
N GLU A 471 9.25 2.06 22.30
CA GLU A 471 10.45 2.42 23.10
C GLU A 471 10.33 3.76 23.83
N GLY A 472 9.18 3.99 24.46
CA GLY A 472 8.86 5.22 25.17
C GLY A 472 8.50 6.39 24.27
N ARG A 473 8.65 6.23 22.94
CA ARG A 473 8.26 7.26 21.96
C ARG A 473 6.79 7.12 21.60
N PRO A 474 6.13 8.20 21.21
CA PRO A 474 4.79 8.14 20.63
C PRO A 474 4.76 7.63 19.16
N TRP A 475 5.91 7.44 18.52
CA TRP A 475 6.05 7.13 17.08
C TRP A 475 7.42 6.48 16.77
N GLY A 476 7.62 6.03 15.53
CA GLY A 476 8.88 5.57 14.94
C GLY A 476 8.89 4.18 14.32
N GLY A 477 7.71 3.64 14.06
CA GLY A 477 7.54 2.27 13.59
C GLY A 477 7.10 2.17 12.12
N THR A 478 6.26 1.18 11.87
CA THR A 478 5.67 0.90 10.56
C THR A 478 4.98 2.11 9.95
N ILE A 479 5.24 2.35 8.66
CA ILE A 479 4.63 3.44 7.88
C ILE A 479 3.44 2.92 7.09
N ILE A 480 3.61 1.78 6.40
CA ILE A 480 2.57 1.20 5.53
C ILE A 480 2.52 -0.32 5.72
N VAL A 481 1.30 -0.84 5.91
CA VAL A 481 0.98 -2.26 5.77
C VAL A 481 0.13 -2.44 4.52
N HIS A 482 0.61 -3.23 3.56
CA HIS A 482 -0.03 -3.42 2.26
C HIS A 482 -0.66 -4.81 2.09
N PHE A 483 -1.32 -5.01 0.95
CA PHE A 483 -1.91 -6.26 0.50
C PHE A 483 -3.01 -6.75 1.44
N ILE A 484 -3.79 -5.80 1.97
CA ILE A 484 -4.86 -6.07 2.93
C ILE A 484 -6.14 -6.45 2.19
N LYS A 485 -6.18 -7.70 1.72
CA LYS A 485 -7.25 -8.20 0.84
C LYS A 485 -8.62 -8.33 1.51
N ARG A 486 -8.72 -8.24 2.83
CA ARG A 486 -10.00 -8.37 3.58
C ARG A 486 -10.29 -7.14 4.44
N HIS A 487 -11.56 -6.79 4.59
CA HIS A 487 -11.98 -5.68 5.46
C HIS A 487 -11.59 -5.94 6.93
N GLU A 488 -11.72 -7.18 7.39
CA GLU A 488 -11.34 -7.58 8.76
C GLU A 488 -9.87 -7.28 9.09
N TRP A 489 -8.96 -7.42 8.12
CA TRP A 489 -7.53 -7.21 8.31
C TRP A 489 -7.17 -5.72 8.48
N PHE A 490 -8.02 -4.80 8.01
CA PHE A 490 -7.88 -3.38 8.34
C PHE A 490 -8.13 -3.13 9.83
N TYR A 491 -9.12 -3.82 10.41
CA TYR A 491 -9.38 -3.74 11.85
C TYR A 491 -8.29 -4.45 12.66
N GLU A 492 -7.76 -5.58 12.19
CA GLU A 492 -6.59 -6.24 12.81
C GLU A 492 -5.38 -5.30 12.83
N THR A 493 -5.10 -4.63 11.70
CA THR A 493 -4.00 -3.66 11.59
C THR A 493 -4.25 -2.43 12.46
N ALA A 494 -5.49 -1.90 12.48
CA ALA A 494 -5.88 -0.81 13.36
C ALA A 494 -5.71 -1.20 14.84
N LEU A 495 -6.15 -2.40 15.23
CA LEU A 495 -5.95 -2.89 16.59
C LEU A 495 -4.47 -3.02 16.92
N ALA A 496 -3.64 -3.49 16.00
CA ALA A 496 -2.20 -3.61 16.21
C ALA A 496 -1.52 -2.26 16.51
N PHE A 497 -1.77 -1.24 15.69
CA PHE A 497 -1.01 0.01 15.75
C PHE A 497 -1.72 1.15 16.49
N LEU A 498 -3.04 1.14 16.51
CA LEU A 498 -3.86 2.23 17.06
C LEU A 498 -4.44 1.88 18.43
N THR A 499 -4.17 0.68 18.97
CA THR A 499 -4.70 0.25 20.26
C THR A 499 -3.63 -0.10 21.28
N ASP A 500 -3.74 0.44 22.51
CA ASP A 500 -2.98 -0.02 23.66
C ASP A 500 -3.61 -1.27 24.27
N TRP A 501 -2.94 -2.40 24.10
CA TRP A 501 -3.44 -3.71 24.51
C TRP A 501 -3.26 -3.98 26.00
N SER A 502 -2.40 -3.23 26.68
CA SER A 502 -2.27 -3.32 28.14
C SER A 502 -3.59 -2.96 28.84
N LEU A 503 -4.43 -2.14 28.18
CA LEU A 503 -5.73 -1.71 28.67
C LEU A 503 -6.86 -2.71 28.39
N ILE A 504 -6.60 -3.75 27.59
CA ILE A 504 -7.62 -4.75 27.24
C ILE A 504 -7.38 -6.01 28.10
N PRO A 505 -8.31 -6.36 29.01
CA PRO A 505 -8.20 -7.58 29.79
C PRO A 505 -8.08 -8.81 28.89
N HIS A 506 -7.31 -9.82 29.32
CA HIS A 506 -7.31 -11.12 28.66
C HIS A 506 -8.73 -11.71 28.71
N SER A 507 -9.45 -11.58 27.59
CA SER A 507 -10.79 -12.15 27.45
C SER A 507 -10.70 -13.66 27.28
N LYS A 508 -11.73 -14.38 27.76
CA LYS A 508 -11.81 -15.82 27.50
C LYS A 508 -11.80 -16.09 26.00
N PRO A 509 -11.14 -17.16 25.54
CA PRO A 509 -11.20 -17.59 24.15
C PRO A 509 -12.66 -17.64 23.69
N ILE A 510 -12.96 -17.00 22.56
CA ILE A 510 -14.23 -17.27 21.90
C ILE A 510 -14.12 -18.70 21.39
N ALA A 511 -14.84 -19.63 22.03
CA ALA A 511 -14.92 -21.01 21.60
C ALA A 511 -15.70 -21.06 20.29
N SER A 512 -15.04 -20.81 19.17
CA SER A 512 -15.70 -20.96 17.89
C SER A 512 -14.84 -21.78 16.95
N LYS A 513 -15.18 -23.07 16.90
CA LYS A 513 -15.05 -23.86 15.67
C LYS A 513 -15.82 -23.23 14.48
N ASN A 514 -16.67 -22.23 14.74
CA ASN A 514 -17.68 -21.73 13.81
C ASN A 514 -17.65 -20.23 13.46
N TYR A 515 -16.74 -19.37 14.00
CA TYR A 515 -16.62 -18.01 13.45
C TYR A 515 -16.07 -18.03 12.02
N TRP A 516 -15.34 -19.10 11.70
CA TRP A 516 -14.90 -19.43 10.35
C TRP A 516 -15.54 -20.75 9.92
N THR A 517 -16.86 -20.79 9.72
CA THR A 517 -17.37 -21.77 8.76
C THR A 517 -16.69 -21.49 7.44
N LYS A 518 -15.76 -22.36 7.05
CA LYS A 518 -15.11 -22.45 5.73
C LYS A 518 -15.83 -21.58 4.70
N THR A 519 -15.37 -20.35 4.51
CA THR A 519 -15.39 -19.81 3.16
C THR A 519 -14.39 -20.67 2.43
N ASN A 520 -14.86 -21.73 1.77
CA ASN A 520 -14.06 -22.45 0.80
C ASN A 520 -13.39 -21.36 -0.03
N ALA A 521 -12.07 -21.23 0.09
CA ALA A 521 -11.27 -20.63 -0.95
C ALA A 521 -11.51 -21.55 -2.14
N LEU A 522 -12.55 -21.24 -2.92
CA LEU A 522 -12.69 -21.81 -4.25
C LEU A 522 -11.46 -21.31 -4.97
N HIS A 523 -10.57 -22.27 -5.18
CA HIS A 523 -9.35 -22.17 -5.92
C HIS A 523 -9.70 -21.91 -7.40
N ASN A 524 -10.31 -20.76 -7.68
CA ASN A 524 -10.56 -20.28 -9.02
C ASN A 524 -9.45 -19.29 -9.34
N LYS A 525 -8.67 -19.66 -10.35
CA LYS A 525 -7.55 -18.91 -10.91
C LYS A 525 -7.99 -17.69 -11.75
N ASP A 526 -9.17 -17.15 -11.46
CA ASP A 526 -9.69 -15.97 -12.16
C ASP A 526 -9.89 -14.87 -11.12
N ASP A 527 -9.18 -13.77 -11.31
CA ASP A 527 -9.16 -12.56 -10.49
C ASP A 527 -10.51 -11.83 -10.47
N ASP A 528 -11.55 -12.48 -9.92
CA ASP A 528 -12.88 -11.90 -9.71
C ASP A 528 -13.23 -11.97 -8.22
N PHE A 529 -12.46 -11.20 -7.44
CA PHE A 529 -12.62 -10.99 -6.00
C PHE A 529 -13.83 -10.06 -5.74
N ASP A 530 -15.06 -10.55 -5.97
CA ASP A 530 -16.24 -9.70 -5.79
C ASP A 530 -17.57 -10.43 -5.54
N ARG A 531 -17.52 -11.64 -4.95
CA ARG A 531 -18.72 -12.32 -4.45
C ARG A 531 -18.63 -12.57 -2.95
N GLN A 532 -18.73 -11.51 -2.14
CA GLN A 532 -19.19 -11.65 -0.76
C GLN A 532 -20.72 -11.74 -0.76
N ARG A 533 -21.24 -12.97 -0.75
CA ARG A 533 -22.67 -13.23 -0.52
C ARG A 533 -22.98 -12.99 0.96
N GLY A 534 -23.92 -12.07 1.19
CA GLY A 534 -24.80 -11.92 2.36
C GLY A 534 -24.26 -12.40 3.71
N TYR A 535 -24.00 -11.44 4.59
CA TYR A 535 -23.92 -11.69 6.03
C TYR A 535 -25.22 -12.37 6.49
N ARG A 536 -25.15 -13.65 6.87
CA ARG A 536 -26.24 -14.33 7.57
C ARG A 536 -26.00 -14.08 9.05
N LEU A 537 -26.90 -13.37 9.72
CA LEU A 537 -26.95 -13.33 11.18
C LEU A 537 -27.03 -14.78 11.68
N ILE A 538 -25.96 -15.25 12.30
CA ILE A 538 -26.00 -16.48 13.08
C ILE A 538 -26.54 -16.07 14.44
N ASP A 539 -27.71 -16.59 14.77
CA ASP A 539 -28.31 -16.45 16.08
C ASP A 539 -27.45 -17.21 17.10
N ILE A 540 -26.62 -16.49 17.86
CA ILE A 540 -25.77 -17.07 18.89
C ILE A 540 -26.64 -17.24 20.14
N THR A 541 -27.35 -18.36 20.21
CA THR A 541 -28.19 -18.73 21.36
C THR A 541 -27.45 -19.55 22.43
N ASP A 542 -26.11 -19.63 22.37
CA ASP A 542 -25.31 -20.27 23.43
C ASP A 542 -24.39 -19.26 24.09
N GLY A 543 -24.88 -18.65 25.18
CA GLY A 543 -24.14 -18.29 26.41
C GLY A 543 -22.77 -17.60 26.32
N ALA A 544 -22.36 -17.09 25.17
CA ALA A 544 -21.14 -16.30 25.03
C ALA A 544 -21.47 -14.90 25.55
N ASP A 545 -20.67 -14.41 26.49
CA ASP A 545 -20.64 -13.00 26.87
C ASP A 545 -20.31 -12.16 25.63
N VAL A 546 -21.33 -11.88 24.81
CA VAL A 546 -21.30 -10.82 23.82
C VAL A 546 -21.01 -9.58 24.63
N TYR A 547 -19.89 -8.92 24.34
CA TYR A 547 -19.51 -7.64 24.91
C TYR A 547 -20.72 -6.70 24.90
N ARG A 548 -21.48 -6.67 26.01
CA ARG A 548 -22.34 -5.54 26.33
C ARG A 548 -21.35 -4.43 26.59
N PHE A 549 -21.13 -3.59 25.58
CA PHE A 549 -20.62 -2.26 25.84
C PHE A 549 -21.54 -1.69 26.92
N ARG A 550 -21.03 -1.53 28.15
CA ARG A 550 -21.62 -0.58 29.08
C ARG A 550 -21.39 0.77 28.42
N THR A 551 -22.34 1.20 27.61
CA THR A 551 -22.46 2.59 27.25
C THR A 551 -22.81 3.30 28.55
N SER A 552 -21.81 3.75 29.31
CA SER A 552 -21.99 4.79 30.32
C SER A 552 -22.12 6.16 29.65
N LEU A 553 -22.76 6.21 28.48
CA LEU A 553 -23.28 7.44 27.92
C LEU A 553 -24.64 7.59 28.58
N GLU A 554 -24.69 8.45 29.60
CA GLU A 554 -25.97 9.00 30.04
C GLU A 554 -26.73 9.49 28.80
N PRO A 555 -28.02 9.17 28.67
CA PRO A 555 -28.82 9.65 27.55
C PRO A 555 -28.77 11.18 27.56
N PHE A 556 -28.50 11.76 26.38
CA PHE A 556 -28.54 13.20 26.13
C PHE A 556 -29.72 13.85 26.86
N PRO A 557 -29.50 14.92 27.66
CA PRO A 557 -30.61 15.67 28.20
C PRO A 557 -31.35 16.32 27.04
N THR A 558 -32.56 15.86 26.78
CA THR A 558 -33.52 16.58 25.95
C THR A 558 -34.01 17.78 26.75
N ASN A 559 -33.56 18.97 26.36
CA ASN A 559 -34.36 20.20 26.30
C ASN A 559 -33.65 21.22 25.42
#